data_AF-A0A838HEZ2-F1
#
_entry.id   AF-A0A838HEZ2-F1
#
_cell.length_a   1.000
_cell.length_b   1.000
_cell.length_c   1.000
_cell.angle_alpha   90.00
_cell.angle_beta   90.00
_cell.angle_gamma   90.00
#
_symmetry.space_group_name_H-M   'P 1'
#
loop_
_entity.id
_entity.type
_entity.pdbx_description
1 polymer ?
#
loop_
_entity_poly.entity_id
_entity_poly.type
_entity_poly.pdbx_seq_one_letter_code
_entity_poly.pdbx_strand_id
1 'polypeptide(L)'
;MERVTVTLPADLVRDIDQLERNRSRFVLEAVRRELERRRREDLHRSLANPHADALELAELGLAAWAQALPEEDVAELLDPQAGRPIQWQPGRGWVET
;
A
#
# COMPACT_ATOMS: atom_id res chain seq x y z
N MET A 1 16.87 -11.14 15.57
CA MET A 1 16.13 -10.05 16.25
C MET A 1 17.13 -9.00 16.66
N GLU A 2 16.83 -7.73 16.40
CA GLU A 2 17.64 -6.59 16.82
C GLU A 2 17.00 -5.95 18.06
N ARG A 3 17.82 -5.61 19.08
CA ARG A 3 17.32 -4.94 20.29
C ARG A 3 17.43 -3.43 20.10
N VAL A 4 16.30 -2.75 20.27
CA VAL A 4 16.21 -1.29 20.20
C VAL A 4 15.85 -0.75 21.58
N THR A 5 16.53 0.30 22.03
CA THR A 5 16.19 1.03 23.25
C THR A 5 15.52 2.35 22.86
N VAL A 6 14.37 2.62 23.46
CA VAL A 6 13.58 3.83 23.21
C VAL A 6 13.27 4.52 24.53
N THR A 7 13.20 5.85 24.51
CA THR A 7 12.76 6.65 25.65
C THR A 7 11.27 6.91 25.51
N LEU A 8 10.50 6.54 26.54
CA LEU A 8 9.06 6.76 26.61
C LEU A 8 8.70 7.49 27.90
N PRO A 9 7.62 8.29 27.91
CA PRO A 9 7.06 8.86 29.13
C PRO A 9 6.75 7.79 30.18
N ALA A 10 7.01 8.11 31.45
CA ALA A 10 6.91 7.14 32.55
C ALA A 10 5.46 6.67 32.79
N ASP A 11 4.48 7.55 32.61
CA ASP A 11 3.05 7.25 32.61
C ASP A 11 2.70 6.24 31.52
N LEU A 12 3.18 6.43 30.29
CA LEU A 12 2.90 5.51 29.19
C LEU A 12 3.48 4.11 29.45
N VAL A 13 4.69 4.02 30.02
CA VAL A 13 5.28 2.72 30.41
C VAL A 13 4.43 2.04 31.48
N ARG A 14 3.92 2.79 32.46
CA ARG A 14 3.02 2.26 33.50
C ARG A 14 1.70 1.78 32.93
N ASP A 15 1.16 2.44 31.92
CA ASP A 15 -0.09 2.02 31.28
C ASP A 15 0.12 0.73 30.47
N ILE A 16 1.25 0.61 29.77
CA ILE A 16 1.63 -0.64 29.09
C ILE A 16 1.72 -1.79 30.10
N ASP A 17 2.39 -1.57 31.23
CA ASP A 17 2.54 -2.58 32.28
C ASP A 17 1.23 -3.05 32.90
N GLN A 18 0.22 -2.17 32.96
CA GLN A 18 -1.10 -2.51 33.46
C GLN A 18 -1.88 -3.39 32.47
N LEU A 19 -1.68 -3.16 31.16
CA LEU A 19 -2.41 -3.86 30.10
C LEU A 19 -1.76 -5.17 29.69
N GLU A 20 -0.42 -5.23 29.68
CA GLU A 20 0.34 -6.36 29.14
C GLU A 20 1.62 -6.60 29.94
N ARG A 21 1.85 -7.86 30.32
CA ARG A 21 3.06 -8.27 31.06
C ARG A 21 4.30 -8.25 30.17
N ASN A 22 4.13 -8.44 28.86
CA ASN A 22 5.21 -8.41 27.88
C ASN A 22 5.22 -7.12 27.06
N ARG A 23 5.96 -6.11 27.55
CA ARG A 23 6.12 -4.80 26.87
C ARG A 23 6.57 -4.93 25.41
N SER A 24 7.51 -5.83 25.13
CA SER A 24 8.05 -6.03 23.77
C SER A 24 6.97 -6.51 22.81
N ARG A 25 6.08 -7.40 23.28
CA ARG A 25 4.92 -7.84 22.49
C ARG A 25 3.96 -6.70 22.23
N PHE A 26 3.60 -5.93 23.27
CA PHE A 26 2.71 -4.78 23.13
C PHE A 26 3.25 -3.77 22.09
N VAL A 27 4.52 -3.40 22.21
CA VAL A 27 5.18 -2.47 21.29
C VAL A 27 5.23 -3.05 19.88
N LEU A 28 5.55 -4.32 19.71
CA LEU A 28 5.56 -4.97 18.40
C LEU A 28 4.19 -4.92 17.72
N GLU A 29 3.11 -5.26 18.45
CA GLU A 29 1.76 -5.22 17.92
C GLU A 29 1.33 -3.79 17.57
N ALA A 30 1.61 -2.83 18.45
CA ALA A 30 1.31 -1.41 18.22
C ALA A 30 2.04 -0.86 16.99
N VAL A 31 3.34 -1.15 16.86
CA VAL A 31 4.15 -0.71 15.71
C VAL A 31 3.67 -1.35 14.41
N ARG A 32 3.30 -2.64 14.42
CA ARG A 32 2.74 -3.30 13.22
C ARG A 32 1.45 -2.62 12.75
N ARG A 33 0.53 -2.35 13.68
CA ARG A 33 -0.73 -1.66 13.38
C ARG A 33 -0.50 -0.26 12.83
N GLU A 34 0.43 0.49 13.43
CA GLU A 34 0.75 1.84 12.99
C GLU A 34 1.43 1.87 11.61
N LEU A 35 2.35 0.93 11.33
CA LEU A 35 2.97 0.81 10.01
C LEU A 35 1.94 0.46 8.94
N GLU A 36 1.00 -0.44 9.23
CA GLU A 36 -0.08 -0.78 8.32
C GLU A 36 -1.02 0.42 8.08
N ARG A 37 -1.37 1.17 9.13
CA ARG A 37 -2.15 2.41 9.01
C ARG A 37 -1.46 3.41 8.09
N ARG A 38 -0.18 3.71 8.33
CA ARG A 38 0.58 4.66 7.49
C ARG A 38 0.72 4.19 6.05
N ARG A 39 0.98 2.90 5.84
CA ARG A 39 1.08 2.34 4.47
C ARG A 39 -0.24 2.49 3.70
N ARG A 40 -1.39 2.31 4.37
CA ARG A 40 -2.71 2.56 3.76
C ARG A 40 -2.93 4.04 3.45
N GLU A 41 -2.52 4.93 4.36
CA GLU A 41 -2.63 6.38 4.14
C GLU A 41 -1.75 6.86 3.00
N ASP A 42 -0.52 6.35 2.90
CA ASP A 42 0.40 6.65 1.80
C ASP A 42 -0.13 6.10 0.48
N LEU A 43 -0.73 4.90 0.48
CA LEU A 43 -1.42 4.36 -0.69
C LEU A 43 -2.59 5.26 -1.12
N HIS A 44 -3.45 5.66 -0.18
CA HIS A 44 -4.55 6.59 -0.49
C HIS A 44 -4.04 7.93 -1.03
N ARG A 45 -2.94 8.46 -0.47
CA ARG A 45 -2.32 9.69 -0.97
C ARG A 45 -1.78 9.50 -2.39
N SER A 46 -1.13 8.37 -2.67
CA SER A 46 -0.63 8.01 -4.00
C SER A 46 -1.77 7.85 -5.01
N LEU A 47 -2.87 7.21 -4.61
CA LEU A 47 -4.05 7.07 -5.48
C LEU A 47 -4.75 8.41 -5.72
N ALA A 48 -4.76 9.32 -4.75
CA ALA A 48 -5.35 10.65 -4.90
C ALA A 48 -4.45 11.64 -5.65
N ASN A 49 -3.14 11.36 -5.74
CA ASN A 49 -2.18 12.18 -6.45
C ASN A 49 -1.10 11.28 -7.09
N PRO A 50 -1.44 10.57 -8.18
CA PRO A 50 -0.53 9.64 -8.83
C PRO A 50 0.72 10.37 -9.33
N HIS A 51 1.87 9.70 -9.21
CA HIS A 51 3.14 10.22 -9.70
C HIS A 51 3.12 10.35 -11.23
N ALA A 52 3.85 11.33 -11.79
CA ALA A 52 3.90 11.56 -13.24
C ALA A 52 4.33 10.28 -14.01
N ASP A 53 5.39 9.62 -13.56
CA ASP A 53 5.86 8.33 -14.10
C ASP A 53 4.77 7.24 -14.10
N ALA A 54 3.87 7.25 -13.10
CA ALA A 54 2.76 6.30 -13.04
C ALA A 54 1.67 6.63 -14.07
N LEU A 55 1.49 7.90 -14.41
CA LEU A 55 0.58 8.34 -15.48
C LEU A 55 1.15 7.96 -16.85
N GLU A 56 2.44 8.15 -17.09
CA GLU A 56 3.10 7.73 -18.33
C GLU A 56 2.97 6.22 -18.55
N LEU A 57 3.16 5.42 -17.49
CA LEU A 57 2.95 3.97 -17.54
C LEU A 57 1.49 3.60 -17.76
N ALA A 58 0.55 4.34 -17.17
CA ALA A 58 -0.89 4.11 -17.36
C ALA A 58 -1.32 4.39 -18.82
N GLU A 59 -0.75 5.40 -19.48
CA GLU A 59 -1.01 5.72 -20.89
C GLU A 59 -0.53 4.62 -21.85
N LEU A 60 0.55 3.91 -21.52
CA LEU A 60 0.99 2.73 -22.32
C LEU A 60 -0.08 1.63 -22.32
N GLY A 61 -0.81 1.49 -21.22
CA GLY A 61 -1.99 0.64 -21.10
C GLY A 61 -1.69 -0.86 -21.13
N LEU A 62 -2.76 -1.65 -21.02
CA LEU A 62 -2.67 -3.10 -20.89
C LEU A 62 -2.11 -3.78 -22.16
N ALA A 63 -2.41 -3.23 -23.34
CA ALA A 63 -1.96 -3.79 -24.61
C ALA A 63 -0.43 -3.74 -24.76
N ALA A 64 0.21 -2.64 -24.34
CA ALA A 64 1.68 -2.53 -24.38
C ALA A 64 2.35 -3.49 -23.40
N TRP A 65 1.75 -3.69 -22.21
CA TRP A 65 2.21 -4.70 -21.26
C TRP A 65 2.10 -6.12 -21.82
N ALA A 66 0.98 -6.46 -22.46
CA ALA A 66 0.77 -7.78 -23.07
C ALA A 66 1.77 -8.06 -24.19
N GLN A 67 2.18 -7.06 -24.97
CA GLN A 67 3.20 -7.20 -26.02
C GLN A 67 4.61 -7.49 -25.48
N ALA A 68 4.87 -7.19 -24.21
CA ALA A 68 6.16 -7.48 -23.57
C ALA A 68 6.26 -8.92 -23.04
N LEU A 69 5.16 -9.68 -23.09
CA LEU A 69 5.10 -11.07 -22.64
C LEU A 69 5.18 -12.04 -23.83
N PRO A 70 5.66 -13.29 -23.60
CA PRO A 70 5.51 -14.37 -24.58
C PRO A 70 4.04 -14.58 -24.94
N GLU A 71 3.75 -14.88 -26.21
CA GLU A 71 2.38 -15.05 -26.72
C GLU A 71 1.58 -16.13 -25.95
N GLU A 72 2.27 -17.11 -25.38
CA GLU A 72 1.71 -18.25 -24.65
C GLU A 72 1.18 -17.85 -23.24
N ASP A 73 1.65 -16.75 -22.65
CA ASP A 73 1.42 -16.46 -21.22
C ASP A 73 0.28 -15.45 -20.95
N VAL A 74 -0.03 -14.55 -21.90
CA VAL A 74 -0.92 -13.41 -21.63
C VAL A 74 -2.34 -13.84 -21.24
N ALA A 75 -2.90 -14.79 -21.99
CA ALA A 75 -4.28 -15.26 -21.79
C ALA A 75 -4.42 -16.15 -20.55
N GLU A 76 -3.33 -16.75 -20.06
CA GLU A 76 -3.31 -17.53 -18.82
C GLU A 76 -3.18 -16.64 -17.57
N LEU A 77 -2.57 -15.46 -17.70
CA LEU A 77 -2.29 -14.56 -16.57
C LEU A 77 -3.43 -13.59 -16.25
N LEU A 78 -4.15 -13.10 -17.26
CA LEU A 78 -5.17 -12.07 -17.07
C LEU A 78 -6.31 -12.19 -18.08
N ASP A 79 -7.56 -12.23 -17.59
CA ASP A 79 -8.75 -12.03 -18.42
C ASP A 79 -9.06 -10.52 -18.52
N PRO A 80 -8.85 -9.87 -19.69
CA PRO A 80 -9.08 -8.44 -19.85
C PRO A 80 -10.56 -8.06 -19.74
N GLN A 81 -11.47 -9.01 -19.98
CA GLN A 81 -12.92 -8.78 -19.96
C GLN A 81 -13.52 -8.96 -18.56
N ALA A 82 -12.77 -9.53 -17.62
CA ALA A 82 -13.21 -9.70 -16.23
C ALA A 82 -13.17 -8.38 -15.43
N GLY A 83 -12.50 -7.35 -15.94
CA GLY A 83 -12.28 -6.07 -15.27
C GLY A 83 -13.03 -4.90 -15.90
N ARG A 84 -13.01 -3.75 -15.20
CA ARG A 84 -13.41 -2.45 -15.75
C ARG A 84 -12.18 -1.58 -15.90
N PRO A 85 -11.90 -1.02 -17.09
CA PRO A 85 -10.82 -0.08 -17.25
C PRO A 85 -11.13 1.19 -16.45
N ILE A 86 -10.11 1.74 -15.80
CA ILE A 86 -10.19 3.02 -15.12
C ILE A 86 -9.01 3.90 -15.54
N GLN A 87 -9.22 5.21 -15.59
CA GLN A 87 -8.18 6.19 -15.87
C GLN A 87 -8.21 7.32 -14.85
N TRP A 88 -7.04 7.81 -14.48
CA TRP A 88 -6.93 9.00 -13.66
C TRP A 88 -7.23 10.26 -14.50
N GLN A 89 -8.19 11.07 -14.05
CA GLN A 89 -8.49 12.38 -14.64
C GLN A 89 -8.24 13.50 -13.62
N PRO A 90 -7.38 14.49 -13.94
CA PRO A 90 -7.15 15.64 -13.07
C PRO A 90 -8.46 16.33 -12.65
N GLY A 91 -8.65 16.54 -11.34
CA GLY A 91 -9.85 17.16 -10.78
C GLY A 91 -11.10 16.27 -10.68
N ARG A 92 -11.10 15.07 -11.26
CA ARG A 92 -12.19 14.08 -11.13
C ARG A 92 -11.79 12.83 -10.36
N GLY A 93 -10.51 12.46 -10.40
CA GLY A 93 -10.02 11.24 -9.79
C GLY A 93 -9.97 10.06 -10.76
N TRP A 94 -9.97 8.84 -10.23
CA TRP A 94 -10.12 7.63 -11.03
C TRP A 94 -11.56 7.50 -11.52
N VAL A 95 -11.73 7.39 -12.84
CA VAL A 95 -13.04 7.21 -13.48
C VAL A 95 -13.02 5.96 -14.37
N GLU A 96 -14.18 5.30 -14.52
CA GLU A 96 -14.34 4.20 -15.47
C GLU A 96 -14.20 4.74 -16.91
N THR A 97 -13.50 3.98 -17.76
CA THR A 97 -13.20 4.34 -19.16
C THR A 97 -14.05 3.56 -20.15
#